data_AF-A0A396J896-F1
#
_entry.id   AF-A0A396J896-F1
#
_cell.length_a   1.000
_cell.length_b   1.000
_cell.length_c   1.000
_cell.angle_alpha   90.00
_cell.angle_beta   90.00
_cell.angle_gamma   90.00
#
_symmetry.space_group_name_H-M   'P 1'
#
loop_
_entity.id
_entity.type
_entity.pdbx_description
1 polymer ?
#
loop_
_entity_poly.entity_id
_entity_poly.type
_entity_poly.pdbx_seq_one_letter_code
_entity_poly.pdbx_strand_id
1 'polypeptide(L)'
;MQETIVSMASAGAIIGAAFGGYMNDKMGRKKTILMADVVFVAGALVMAAAPAPWVIIIGRLLVGLGVGAASMTAPLYISEASPAKIRGALAPGTWRWMLGVAAIPAIIQFVLMLSLPESPRWLYRQEEEAKQILSKIYRPGEVEEEMKAMHESIEAEKAEDGLIGHSLAQKLKGAWSNDVVRRGLYAGITVQVVQQIVGINTIMYYSPTIVQFAGIASNSTAFALSLVTSGLNAVGTIVSMVLIDRFGRRKLMLISLIGIFVSLVTLSVTFNQAAHHAPSLSIQDSLSFGGNSTCKAYTTAPNHLSWNCMQCLHEDCAFCANSQNEFLPGACLAAEKNIRGMCCAQNCVWFSQGCPSRIGILAVVILGLYIISYAPGIGTVPWVLNSEIYPLRFRGIGGGIAAVFNWCANVIMSESFLSMIKTLGTTGTFLTFAGFSLIGFVAIYLLVPETKGLQFEEVEKLLQKGFRPFPFNKKKDDDKGKEEVKHIA
;
A
#
# COMPACT_ATOMS: atom_id res chain seq x y z
N MET A 1 6.23 -15.01 16.18
CA MET A 1 7.11 -16.20 16.01
C MET A 1 6.84 -16.91 14.68
N GLN A 2 5.59 -17.27 14.36
CA GLN A 2 5.22 -17.75 13.01
C GLN A 2 5.56 -16.73 11.91
N GLU A 3 5.36 -15.44 12.15
CA GLU A 3 5.76 -14.36 11.23
C GLU A 3 7.27 -14.35 10.93
N THR A 4 8.11 -14.51 11.96
CA THR A 4 9.57 -14.62 11.82
C THR A 4 9.98 -15.91 11.10
N ILE A 5 9.27 -17.01 11.36
CA ILE A 5 9.46 -18.31 10.68
C ILE A 5 9.15 -18.18 9.18
N VAL A 6 8.11 -17.42 8.81
CA VAL A 6 7.72 -17.17 7.41
C VAL A 6 8.67 -16.17 6.73
N SER A 7 9.00 -15.06 7.39
CA SER A 7 9.86 -14.00 6.81
C SER A 7 11.29 -14.48 6.56
N MET A 8 11.80 -15.41 7.38
CA MET A 8 13.14 -15.97 7.21
C MET A 8 13.26 -16.89 5.99
N ALA A 9 12.16 -17.49 5.51
CA ALA A 9 12.16 -18.17 4.22
C ALA A 9 12.33 -17.17 3.06
N SER A 10 11.66 -16.02 3.12
CA SER A 10 11.78 -14.95 2.11
C SER A 10 13.17 -14.29 2.15
N ALA A 11 13.71 -14.01 3.34
CA ALA A 11 15.07 -13.50 3.50
C ALA A 11 16.11 -14.49 2.97
N GLY A 12 15.95 -15.78 3.27
CA GLY A 12 16.76 -16.85 2.70
C GLY A 12 16.64 -16.91 1.18
N ALA A 13 15.45 -16.76 0.61
CA ALA A 13 15.24 -16.77 -0.84
C ALA A 13 15.93 -15.59 -1.54
N ILE A 14 15.93 -14.39 -0.95
CA ILE A 14 16.64 -13.22 -1.49
C ILE A 14 18.15 -13.49 -1.54
N ILE A 15 18.71 -13.97 -0.43
CA ILE A 15 20.15 -14.28 -0.34
C ILE A 15 20.50 -15.45 -1.29
N GLY A 16 19.64 -16.46 -1.36
CA GLY A 16 19.82 -17.64 -2.19
C GLY A 16 19.77 -17.32 -3.68
N ALA A 17 18.90 -16.40 -4.10
CA ALA A 17 18.84 -15.93 -5.48
C ALA A 17 20.08 -15.12 -5.87
N ALA A 18 20.56 -14.24 -4.99
CA ALA A 18 21.77 -13.45 -5.21
C ALA A 18 23.03 -14.34 -5.31
N PHE A 19 23.19 -15.29 -4.37
CA PHE A 19 24.31 -16.22 -4.39
C PHE A 19 24.21 -17.25 -5.52
N GLY A 20 22.99 -17.72 -5.81
CA GLY A 20 22.70 -18.63 -6.92
C GLY A 20 23.10 -18.05 -8.27
N GLY A 21 22.90 -16.74 -8.48
CA GLY A 21 23.39 -16.03 -9.67
C GLY A 21 24.91 -16.12 -9.83
N TYR A 22 25.67 -15.80 -8.78
CA TYR A 22 27.13 -15.93 -8.79
C TYR A 22 27.61 -17.38 -9.00
N MET A 23 26.95 -18.35 -8.37
CA MET A 23 27.30 -19.77 -8.51
C MET A 23 27.03 -20.33 -9.90
N ASN A 24 25.97 -19.87 -10.56
CA ASN A 24 25.64 -20.28 -11.92
C ASN A 24 26.75 -19.99 -12.92
N ASP A 25 27.41 -18.85 -12.78
CA ASP A 25 28.50 -18.43 -13.66
C ASP A 25 29.82 -19.13 -13.33
N LYS A 26 30.05 -19.48 -12.06
CA LYS A 26 31.30 -20.13 -11.62
C LYS A 26 31.31 -21.66 -11.80
N MET A 27 30.18 -22.34 -11.55
CA MET A 27 30.12 -23.81 -11.45
C MET A 27 29.15 -24.46 -12.45
N GLY A 28 28.37 -23.66 -13.17
CA GLY A 28 27.36 -24.12 -14.10
C GLY A 28 26.02 -24.44 -13.44
N ARG A 29 24.96 -24.44 -14.26
CA ARG A 29 23.57 -24.44 -13.81
C ARG A 29 23.16 -25.77 -13.14
N LYS A 30 23.53 -26.92 -13.72
CA LYS A 30 23.22 -28.25 -13.16
C LYS A 30 23.80 -28.48 -11.76
N LYS A 31 25.07 -28.11 -11.54
CA LYS A 31 25.73 -28.28 -10.24
C LYS A 31 25.15 -27.34 -9.18
N THR A 32 24.77 -26.13 -9.58
CA THR A 32 24.13 -25.16 -8.68
C THR A 32 22.75 -25.62 -8.23
N ILE A 33 21.95 -26.23 -9.11
CA ILE A 33 20.65 -26.85 -8.73
C ILE A 33 20.86 -27.99 -7.73
N LEU A 34 21.79 -28.92 -8.01
CA LEU A 34 22.09 -30.03 -7.09
C LEU A 34 22.54 -29.56 -5.71
N MET A 35 23.34 -28.48 -5.64
CA MET A 35 23.74 -27.89 -4.36
C MET A 35 22.58 -27.22 -3.64
N ALA A 36 21.68 -26.54 -4.36
CA ALA A 36 20.48 -25.95 -3.80
C ALA A 36 19.54 -27.01 -3.21
N ASP A 37 19.40 -28.16 -3.88
CA ASP A 37 18.61 -29.29 -3.39
C ASP A 37 19.20 -29.89 -2.10
N VAL A 38 20.53 -30.01 -2.01
CA VAL A 38 21.20 -30.46 -0.78
C VAL A 38 20.94 -29.49 0.38
N VAL A 39 21.02 -28.18 0.14
CA VAL A 39 20.73 -27.14 1.16
C VAL A 39 19.25 -27.17 1.57
N PHE A 40 18.34 -27.39 0.62
CA PHE A 40 16.92 -27.52 0.88
C PHE A 40 16.62 -28.75 1.76
N VAL A 41 17.18 -29.92 1.42
CA VAL A 41 17.00 -31.15 2.19
C VAL A 41 17.59 -31.02 3.59
N ALA A 42 18.77 -30.41 3.72
CA ALA A 42 19.36 -30.12 5.03
C ALA A 42 18.45 -29.20 5.88
N GLY A 43 17.90 -28.15 5.29
CA GLY A 43 16.93 -27.27 5.95
C GLY A 43 15.64 -27.98 6.36
N ALA A 44 15.13 -28.89 5.52
CA ALA A 44 13.96 -29.71 5.82
C ALA A 44 14.21 -30.69 6.98
N LEU A 45 15.38 -31.33 7.03
CA LEU A 45 15.78 -32.21 8.13
C LEU A 45 15.94 -31.44 9.45
N VAL A 46 16.52 -30.23 9.40
CA VAL A 46 16.64 -29.34 10.57
C VAL A 46 15.27 -28.94 11.10
N MET A 47 14.29 -28.66 10.23
CA MET A 47 12.91 -28.40 10.66
C MET A 47 12.23 -29.65 11.23
N ALA A 48 12.46 -30.82 10.64
CA ALA A 48 11.86 -32.08 11.09
C ALA A 48 12.38 -32.53 12.46
N ALA A 49 13.65 -32.22 12.77
CA ALA A 49 14.29 -32.56 14.03
C ALA A 49 14.20 -31.44 15.09
N ALA A 50 13.44 -30.37 14.86
CA ALA A 50 13.49 -29.16 15.68
C ALA A 50 12.91 -29.35 17.10
N PRO A 51 13.73 -29.25 18.18
CA PRO A 51 13.26 -29.32 19.56
C PRO A 51 12.78 -27.96 20.10
N ALA A 52 13.06 -26.86 19.38
CA ALA A 52 12.71 -25.50 19.77
C ALA A 52 12.40 -24.62 18.54
N PRO A 53 11.57 -23.57 18.69
CA PRO A 53 11.11 -22.77 17.55
C PRO A 53 12.19 -21.98 16.79
N TRP A 54 13.31 -21.66 17.43
CA TRP A 54 14.44 -20.99 16.77
C TRP A 54 15.18 -21.92 15.78
N VAL A 55 15.13 -23.24 16.01
CA VAL A 55 15.67 -24.24 15.08
C VAL A 55 14.82 -24.32 13.81
N ILE A 56 13.51 -24.11 13.92
CA ILE A 56 12.59 -23.98 12.78
C ILE A 56 12.93 -22.73 11.96
N ILE A 57 13.29 -21.62 12.61
CA ILE A 57 13.70 -20.38 11.94
C ILE A 57 14.97 -20.61 11.09
N ILE A 58 15.98 -21.30 11.64
CA ILE A 58 17.20 -21.65 10.90
C ILE A 58 16.87 -22.58 9.73
N GLY A 59 16.02 -23.59 9.95
CA GLY A 59 15.57 -24.49 8.88
C GLY A 59 14.81 -23.76 7.77
N ARG A 60 14.01 -22.74 8.10
CA ARG A 60 13.31 -21.88 7.12
C ARG A 60 14.25 -20.99 6.33
N LEU A 61 15.29 -20.45 6.96
CA LEU A 61 16.33 -19.69 6.27
C LEU A 61 17.08 -20.57 5.25
N LEU A 62 17.45 -21.80 5.64
CA LEU A 62 18.12 -22.77 4.76
C LEU A 62 17.24 -23.23 3.60
N VAL A 63 15.97 -23.55 3.87
CA VAL A 63 15.00 -23.85 2.81
C VAL A 63 14.81 -22.65 1.89
N GLY A 64 14.72 -21.44 2.45
CA GLY A 64 14.69 -20.18 1.69
C GLY A 64 15.88 -20.06 0.74
N LEU A 65 17.11 -20.28 1.23
CA LEU A 65 18.33 -20.23 0.43
C LEU A 65 18.29 -21.22 -0.75
N GLY A 66 17.87 -22.47 -0.50
CA GLY A 66 17.70 -23.48 -1.54
C GLY A 66 16.66 -23.08 -2.60
N VAL A 67 15.50 -22.60 -2.16
CA VAL A 67 14.43 -22.12 -3.06
C VAL A 67 14.89 -20.93 -3.88
N GLY A 68 15.56 -19.95 -3.26
CA GLY A 68 16.09 -18.77 -3.94
C GLY A 68 17.08 -19.14 -5.05
N ALA A 69 18.06 -19.98 -4.73
CA ALA A 69 19.06 -20.42 -5.70
C ALA A 69 18.43 -21.24 -6.84
N ALA A 70 17.58 -22.22 -6.52
CA ALA A 70 16.91 -23.06 -7.52
C ALA A 70 15.95 -22.24 -8.42
N SER A 71 15.25 -21.24 -7.86
CA SER A 71 14.30 -20.40 -8.60
C SER A 71 14.96 -19.54 -9.67
N MET A 72 16.21 -19.14 -9.46
CA MET A 72 17.00 -18.37 -10.43
C MET A 72 17.68 -19.30 -11.45
N THR A 73 18.21 -20.44 -11.01
CA THR A 73 18.97 -21.36 -11.87
C THR A 73 18.10 -22.27 -12.74
N ALA A 74 16.95 -22.75 -12.26
CA ALA A 74 16.12 -23.69 -12.99
C ALA A 74 15.54 -23.12 -14.30
N PRO A 75 15.04 -21.86 -14.36
CA PRO A 75 14.62 -21.24 -15.61
C PRO A 75 15.78 -21.07 -16.60
N LEU A 76 16.98 -20.73 -16.11
CA LEU A 76 18.17 -20.61 -16.94
C LEU A 76 18.55 -21.96 -17.56
N TYR A 77 18.61 -23.02 -16.74
CA TYR A 77 18.91 -24.38 -17.21
C TYR A 77 17.89 -24.86 -18.25
N ILE A 78 16.60 -24.68 -17.98
CA ILE A 78 15.53 -25.07 -18.92
C ILE A 78 15.63 -24.26 -20.21
N SER A 79 15.95 -22.97 -20.11
CA SER A 79 16.16 -22.14 -21.30
C SER A 79 17.34 -22.66 -22.12
N GLU A 80 18.51 -22.85 -21.50
CA GLU A 80 19.75 -23.27 -22.17
C GLU A 80 19.69 -24.70 -22.73
N ALA A 81 18.94 -25.60 -22.08
CA ALA A 81 18.79 -27.00 -22.49
C ALA A 81 17.68 -27.24 -23.54
N SER A 82 16.72 -26.31 -23.69
CA SER A 82 15.55 -26.52 -24.55
C SER A 82 15.75 -25.97 -25.97
N PRO A 83 15.28 -26.68 -27.02
CA PRO A 83 15.28 -26.18 -28.39
C PRO A 83 14.52 -24.84 -28.50
N ALA A 84 15.06 -23.91 -29.29
CA ALA A 84 14.54 -22.53 -29.41
C ALA A 84 13.04 -22.45 -29.77
N LYS A 85 12.49 -23.47 -30.45
CA LYS A 85 11.07 -23.53 -30.87
C LYS A 85 10.06 -23.85 -29.76
N ILE A 86 10.47 -24.45 -28.63
CA ILE A 86 9.53 -24.93 -27.59
C ILE A 86 9.85 -24.43 -26.18
N ARG A 87 10.84 -23.54 -26.05
CA ARG A 87 11.34 -22.99 -24.77
C ARG A 87 10.24 -22.38 -23.88
N GLY A 88 9.17 -21.84 -24.47
CA GLY A 88 8.03 -21.27 -23.74
C GLY A 88 6.92 -22.26 -23.35
N ALA A 89 6.87 -23.45 -23.96
CA ALA A 89 5.75 -24.38 -23.82
C ALA A 89 5.88 -25.35 -22.62
N LEU A 90 7.08 -25.50 -22.04
CA LEU A 90 7.39 -26.52 -21.01
C LEU A 90 7.04 -26.10 -19.56
N ALA A 91 6.40 -24.96 -19.34
CA ALA A 91 6.06 -24.45 -18.01
C ALA A 91 4.59 -23.98 -17.94
N PRO A 92 3.67 -24.70 -17.26
CA PRO A 92 2.29 -24.25 -17.13
C PRO A 92 2.27 -22.91 -16.36
N GLY A 93 1.85 -21.84 -17.04
CA GLY A 93 2.40 -20.50 -16.85
C GLY A 93 1.46 -19.41 -16.34
N THR A 94 0.34 -19.72 -15.68
CA THR A 94 -0.67 -18.67 -15.40
C THR A 94 -0.18 -17.57 -14.45
N TRP A 95 0.54 -17.91 -13.37
CA TRP A 95 1.11 -16.90 -12.46
C TRP A 95 2.38 -16.23 -13.02
N ARG A 96 3.13 -16.93 -13.87
CA ARG A 96 4.32 -16.39 -14.54
C ARG A 96 3.94 -15.34 -15.58
N TRP A 97 2.87 -15.57 -16.34
CA TRP A 97 2.30 -14.57 -17.24
C TRP A 97 1.72 -13.37 -16.48
N MET A 98 1.10 -13.57 -15.31
CA MET A 98 0.68 -12.47 -14.44
C MET A 98 1.85 -11.54 -14.05
N LEU A 99 3.01 -12.10 -13.71
CA LEU A 99 4.23 -11.31 -13.42
C LEU A 99 4.91 -10.79 -14.69
N GLY A 100 4.91 -11.57 -15.78
CA GLY A 100 5.54 -11.21 -17.06
C GLY A 100 4.82 -10.06 -17.77
N VAL A 101 3.50 -9.98 -17.67
CA VAL A 101 2.70 -8.86 -18.20
C VAL A 101 3.08 -7.54 -17.54
N ALA A 102 3.54 -7.54 -16.28
CA ALA A 102 4.01 -6.33 -15.60
C ALA A 102 5.28 -5.73 -16.24
N ALA A 103 6.02 -6.50 -17.06
CA ALA A 103 7.16 -5.98 -17.81
C ALA A 103 6.73 -5.10 -19.01
N ILE A 104 5.49 -5.26 -19.51
CA ILE A 104 5.02 -4.52 -20.69
C ILE A 104 5.02 -3.00 -20.44
N PRO A 105 4.42 -2.45 -19.36
CA PRO A 105 4.51 -1.02 -19.06
C PRO A 105 5.95 -0.54 -18.86
N ALA A 106 6.82 -1.34 -18.25
CA ALA A 106 8.22 -0.98 -18.02
C ALA A 106 9.01 -0.87 -19.34
N ILE A 107 8.81 -1.80 -20.28
CA ILE A 107 9.43 -1.75 -21.61
C ILE A 107 8.90 -0.54 -22.39
N ILE A 108 7.58 -0.29 -22.35
CA ILE A 108 6.97 0.89 -22.99
C ILE A 108 7.58 2.17 -22.40
N GLN A 109 7.66 2.28 -21.07
CA GLN A 109 8.27 3.43 -20.40
C GLN A 109 9.74 3.60 -20.80
N PHE A 110 10.51 2.52 -20.85
CA PHE A 110 11.92 2.56 -21.26
C PHE A 110 12.08 3.10 -22.69
N VAL A 111 11.32 2.57 -23.65
CA VAL A 111 11.36 3.01 -25.05
C VAL A 111 10.90 4.46 -25.20
N LEU A 112 9.83 4.87 -24.50
CA LEU A 112 9.34 6.25 -24.54
C LEU A 112 10.33 7.24 -23.90
N MET A 113 11.03 6.86 -22.82
CA MET A 113 12.04 7.70 -22.18
C MET A 113 13.23 7.98 -23.09
N LEU A 114 13.60 7.06 -24.00
CA LEU A 114 14.65 7.31 -25.00
C LEU A 114 14.28 8.45 -25.98
N SER A 115 12.99 8.78 -26.10
CA SER A 115 12.50 9.85 -26.99
C SER A 115 12.33 11.20 -26.27
N LEU A 116 12.40 11.24 -24.94
CA LEU A 116 12.17 12.45 -24.16
C LEU A 116 13.49 13.19 -23.92
N PRO A 117 13.54 14.52 -24.17
CA PRO A 117 14.72 15.32 -23.86
C PRO A 117 14.87 15.50 -22.35
N GLU A 118 16.11 15.77 -21.91
CA GLU A 118 16.41 16.10 -20.51
C GLU A 118 15.75 17.40 -20.05
N SER A 119 15.62 17.58 -18.73
CA SER A 119 14.98 18.77 -18.19
C SER A 119 15.81 20.04 -18.49
N PRO A 120 15.21 21.15 -18.95
CA PRO A 120 15.94 22.39 -19.28
C PRO A 120 16.78 22.94 -18.12
N ARG A 121 16.32 22.75 -16.88
CA ARG A 121 17.06 23.11 -15.66
C ARG A 121 18.34 22.32 -15.46
N TRP A 122 18.34 21.02 -15.82
CA TRP A 122 19.54 20.20 -15.75
C TRP A 122 20.54 20.61 -16.85
N LEU A 123 20.02 20.98 -18.02
CA LEU A 123 20.79 21.51 -19.16
C LEU A 123 21.29 22.95 -18.97
N TYR A 124 21.30 23.49 -17.75
CA TYR A 124 21.79 24.85 -17.46
C TYR A 124 23.17 25.17 -18.07
N ARG A 125 24.08 24.18 -18.12
CA ARG A 125 25.43 24.38 -18.69
C ARG A 125 25.45 24.40 -20.22
N GLN A 126 24.36 23.95 -20.85
CA GLN A 126 24.18 23.81 -22.30
C GLN A 126 23.02 24.70 -22.73
N GLU A 127 23.26 26.01 -22.64
CA GLU A 127 22.26 27.07 -22.80
C GLU A 127 21.46 26.96 -24.13
N GLU A 128 22.15 26.61 -25.22
CA GLU A 128 21.52 26.41 -26.54
C GLU A 128 20.53 25.24 -26.58
N GLU A 129 20.85 24.11 -25.95
CA GLU A 129 19.94 22.96 -25.89
C GLU A 129 18.73 23.26 -24.99
N ALA A 130 18.97 23.91 -23.85
CA ALA A 130 17.89 24.35 -22.95
C ALA A 130 16.94 25.34 -23.67
N LYS A 131 17.48 26.28 -24.44
CA LYS A 131 16.71 27.25 -25.26
C LYS A 131 15.83 26.55 -26.29
N GLN A 132 16.39 25.59 -27.02
CA GLN A 132 15.65 24.83 -28.02
C GLN A 132 14.47 24.08 -27.40
N ILE A 133 14.64 23.49 -26.21
CA ILE A 133 13.56 22.80 -25.52
C ILE A 133 12.51 23.80 -25.00
N LEU A 134 12.92 24.92 -24.39
CA LEU A 134 11.99 25.94 -23.90
C LEU A 134 11.16 26.57 -25.02
N SER A 135 11.76 26.77 -26.21
CA SER A 135 11.06 27.32 -27.39
C SER A 135 9.93 26.43 -27.91
N LYS A 136 9.92 25.13 -27.57
CA LYS A 136 8.84 24.20 -27.89
C LYS A 136 7.67 24.28 -26.89
N ILE A 137 7.89 24.86 -25.72
CA ILE A 137 6.93 24.89 -24.60
C ILE A 137 6.33 26.31 -24.44
N TYR A 138 7.17 27.34 -24.50
CA TYR A 138 6.81 28.74 -24.30
C TYR A 138 6.72 29.51 -25.62
N ARG A 139 6.03 30.65 -25.60
CA ARG A 139 5.96 31.54 -26.76
C ARG A 139 7.32 32.21 -27.01
N PRO A 140 7.66 32.56 -28.27
CA PRO A 140 8.99 33.07 -28.63
C PRO A 140 9.48 34.29 -27.83
N GLY A 141 8.57 35.14 -27.35
CA GLY A 141 8.91 36.33 -26.55
C GLY A 141 9.13 36.07 -25.06
N GLU A 142 8.67 34.93 -24.53
CA GLU A 142 8.74 34.59 -23.09
C GLU A 142 9.94 33.68 -22.78
N VAL A 143 10.54 33.03 -23.80
CA VAL A 143 11.65 32.08 -23.64
C VAL A 143 12.86 32.70 -22.96
N GLU A 144 13.23 33.93 -23.34
CA GLU A 144 14.40 34.60 -22.77
C GLU A 144 14.17 35.09 -21.35
N GLU A 145 12.94 35.48 -21.02
CA GLU A 145 12.56 35.86 -19.67
C GLU A 145 12.62 34.64 -18.74
N GLU A 146 12.06 33.51 -19.18
CA GLU A 146 12.14 32.23 -18.47
C GLU A 146 13.57 31.71 -18.32
N MET A 147 14.39 31.86 -19.37
CA MET A 147 15.80 31.46 -19.31
C MET A 147 16.58 32.32 -18.32
N LYS A 148 16.33 33.63 -18.29
CA LYS A 148 16.96 34.54 -17.33
C LYS A 148 16.54 34.24 -15.89
N ALA A 149 15.23 34.06 -15.65
CA ALA A 149 14.72 33.68 -14.34
C ALA A 149 15.32 32.34 -13.85
N MET A 150 15.49 31.39 -14.78
CA MET A 150 16.13 30.11 -14.49
C MET A 150 17.60 30.27 -14.09
N HIS A 151 18.38 31.10 -14.81
CA HIS A 151 19.77 31.38 -14.48
C HIS A 151 19.93 31.99 -13.09
N GLU A 152 19.14 33.03 -12.79
CA GLU A 152 19.13 33.69 -11.48
C GLU A 152 18.83 32.68 -10.35
N SER A 153 17.84 31.80 -10.56
CA SER A 153 17.48 30.77 -9.56
C SER A 153 18.61 29.74 -9.31
N ILE A 154 19.38 29.38 -10.34
CA ILE A 154 20.44 28.36 -10.24
C ILE A 154 21.73 28.95 -9.67
N GLU A 155 22.05 30.20 -10.00
CA GLU A 155 23.21 30.90 -9.41
C GLU A 155 23.01 31.14 -7.92
N ALA A 156 21.80 31.54 -7.51
CA ALA A 156 21.43 31.63 -6.11
C ALA A 156 21.62 30.28 -5.38
N GLU A 157 21.17 29.17 -6.00
CA GLU A 157 21.34 27.84 -5.43
C GLU A 157 22.81 27.41 -5.28
N LYS A 158 23.66 27.68 -6.28
CA LYS A 158 25.10 27.35 -6.24
C LYS A 158 25.87 28.17 -5.20
N ALA A 159 25.56 29.46 -5.08
CA ALA A 159 26.18 30.32 -4.07
C ALA A 159 25.92 29.79 -2.66
N GLU A 160 24.72 29.26 -2.42
CA GLU A 160 24.36 28.61 -1.16
C GLU A 160 24.90 27.19 -0.99
N ASP A 161 25.06 26.41 -2.07
CA ASP A 161 25.64 25.06 -2.03
C ASP A 161 27.14 25.07 -1.73
N GLY A 162 27.87 26.11 -2.16
CA GLY A 162 29.25 26.34 -1.78
C GLY A 162 29.46 26.50 -0.26
N LEU A 163 28.44 26.95 0.48
CA LEU A 163 28.52 27.23 1.92
C LEU A 163 28.31 26.00 2.83
N ILE A 164 27.61 24.95 2.36
CA ILE A 164 27.19 23.80 3.21
C ILE A 164 28.01 22.53 2.96
N GLY A 165 28.80 22.49 1.88
CA GLY A 165 29.65 21.36 1.52
C GLY A 165 28.94 20.24 0.75
N HIS A 166 29.71 19.41 0.05
CA HIS A 166 29.20 18.43 -0.93
C HIS A 166 28.78 17.08 -0.33
N SER A 167 29.02 16.81 0.96
CA SER A 167 28.71 15.49 1.54
C SER A 167 27.23 15.35 1.91
N LEU A 168 26.66 14.15 1.69
CA LEU A 168 25.26 13.84 1.99
C LEU A 168 24.91 14.09 3.48
N ALA A 169 25.84 13.77 4.37
CA ALA A 169 25.66 13.97 5.82
C ALA A 169 25.62 15.46 6.21
N GLN A 170 26.42 16.32 5.55
CA GLN A 170 26.37 17.76 5.77
C GLN A 170 25.08 18.37 5.21
N LYS A 171 24.63 17.92 4.03
CA LYS A 171 23.33 18.35 3.47
C LYS A 171 22.16 17.93 4.36
N LEU A 172 22.18 16.73 4.94
CA LEU A 172 21.17 16.30 5.92
C LEU A 172 21.21 17.11 7.22
N LYS A 173 22.41 17.39 7.73
CA LYS A 173 22.59 18.24 8.93
C LYS A 173 22.12 19.67 8.68
N GLY A 174 22.40 20.22 7.50
CA GLY A 174 21.92 21.53 7.05
C GLY A 174 20.39 21.57 6.89
N ALA A 175 19.81 20.53 6.29
CA ALA A 175 18.37 20.38 6.15
C ALA A 175 17.64 20.36 7.51
N TRP A 176 18.21 19.68 8.52
CA TRP A 176 17.61 19.63 9.86
C TRP A 176 17.79 20.92 10.67
N SER A 177 18.84 21.69 10.36
CA SER A 177 19.15 22.96 11.04
C SER A 177 18.31 24.13 10.50
N ASN A 178 17.83 24.04 9.26
CA ASN A 178 16.98 25.06 8.65
C ASN A 178 15.50 24.89 9.05
N ASP A 179 14.93 25.92 9.66
CA ASP A 179 13.54 25.95 10.12
C ASP A 179 12.51 25.72 8.99
N VAL A 180 12.78 26.23 7.79
CA VAL A 180 11.92 26.09 6.61
C VAL A 180 11.84 24.64 6.19
N VAL A 181 13.01 24.01 6.03
CA VAL A 181 13.13 22.63 5.59
C VAL A 181 12.54 21.68 6.62
N ARG A 182 12.78 21.94 7.92
CA ARG A 182 12.18 21.16 9.01
C ARG A 182 10.65 21.24 9.04
N ARG A 183 10.07 22.44 8.89
CA ARG A 183 8.61 22.63 8.81
C ARG A 183 8.01 21.98 7.56
N GLY A 184 8.69 22.10 6.41
CA GLY A 184 8.32 21.42 5.17
C GLY A 184 8.37 19.90 5.32
N LEU A 185 9.40 19.36 5.98
CA LEU A 185 9.54 17.92 6.27
C LEU A 185 8.42 17.42 7.18
N TYR A 186 8.05 18.16 8.22
CA TYR A 186 6.92 17.77 9.08
C TYR A 186 5.62 17.67 8.28
N ALA A 187 5.32 18.66 7.43
CA ALA A 187 4.13 18.62 6.58
C ALA A 187 4.19 17.49 5.55
N GLY A 188 5.32 17.33 4.84
CA GLY A 188 5.53 16.31 3.81
C GLY A 188 5.49 14.87 4.36
N ILE A 189 6.17 14.60 5.47
CA ILE A 189 6.11 13.31 6.15
C ILE A 189 4.69 13.04 6.66
N THR A 190 4.03 14.03 7.25
CA THR A 190 2.66 13.88 7.76
C THR A 190 1.69 13.45 6.66
N VAL A 191 1.68 14.14 5.51
CA VAL A 191 0.75 13.77 4.43
C VAL A 191 1.03 12.37 3.89
N GLN A 192 2.30 11.98 3.79
CA GLN A 192 2.69 10.66 3.30
C GLN A 192 2.38 9.53 4.29
N VAL A 193 2.51 9.77 5.59
CA VAL A 193 2.11 8.80 6.62
C VAL A 193 0.59 8.70 6.68
N VAL A 194 -0.13 9.83 6.71
CA VAL A 194 -1.60 9.87 6.74
C VAL A 194 -2.21 9.14 5.55
N GLN A 195 -1.61 9.28 4.37
CA GLN A 195 -2.00 8.54 3.17
C GLN A 195 -2.05 7.02 3.39
N GLN A 196 -1.07 6.47 4.11
CA GLN A 196 -0.91 5.02 4.28
C GLN A 196 -1.65 4.46 5.49
N ILE A 197 -1.67 5.18 6.63
CA ILE A 197 -2.36 4.74 7.86
C ILE A 197 -3.88 4.68 7.70
N VAL A 198 -4.43 5.40 6.72
CA VAL A 198 -5.84 5.29 6.32
C VAL A 198 -6.13 3.90 5.70
N GLY A 199 -5.10 3.18 5.24
CA GLY A 199 -5.18 1.77 4.91
C GLY A 199 -5.58 1.46 3.47
N ILE A 200 -5.41 2.37 2.51
CA ILE A 200 -5.84 2.12 1.12
C ILE A 200 -5.15 0.90 0.49
N ASN A 201 -3.83 0.77 0.65
CA ASN A 201 -3.07 -0.27 -0.02
C ASN A 201 -3.47 -1.64 0.55
N THR A 202 -3.58 -1.72 1.86
CA THR A 202 -4.14 -2.85 2.58
C THR A 202 -5.54 -3.22 2.10
N ILE A 203 -6.45 -2.25 2.05
CA ILE A 203 -7.83 -2.47 1.60
C ILE A 203 -7.87 -2.93 0.14
N MET A 204 -6.99 -2.40 -0.72
CA MET A 204 -6.90 -2.82 -2.12
C MET A 204 -6.31 -4.24 -2.26
N TYR A 205 -5.24 -4.57 -1.52
CA TYR A 205 -4.61 -5.89 -1.54
C TYR A 205 -5.54 -6.99 -1.03
N TYR A 206 -6.29 -6.70 0.03
CA TYR A 206 -7.21 -7.64 0.65
C TYR A 206 -8.68 -7.39 0.24
N SER A 207 -8.94 -6.60 -0.81
CA SER A 207 -10.31 -6.29 -1.28
C SER A 207 -11.14 -7.56 -1.54
N PRO A 208 -10.64 -8.59 -2.27
CA PRO A 208 -11.37 -9.84 -2.44
C PRO A 208 -11.70 -10.52 -1.10
N THR A 209 -10.77 -10.49 -0.14
CA THR A 209 -10.97 -11.06 1.20
C THR A 209 -11.99 -10.27 2.01
N ILE A 210 -12.00 -8.94 1.94
CA ILE A 210 -13.00 -8.08 2.59
C ILE A 210 -14.39 -8.34 2.00
N VAL A 211 -14.49 -8.53 0.69
CA VAL A 211 -15.73 -8.92 0.01
C VAL A 211 -16.21 -10.30 0.49
N GLN A 212 -15.29 -11.24 0.75
CA GLN A 212 -15.63 -12.54 1.35
C GLN A 212 -16.07 -12.40 2.81
N PHE A 213 -15.45 -11.51 3.60
CA PHE A 213 -15.90 -11.18 4.96
C PHE A 213 -17.32 -10.62 5.00
N ALA A 214 -17.76 -9.97 3.92
CA ALA A 214 -19.13 -9.49 3.77
C ALA A 214 -20.14 -10.62 3.45
N GLY A 215 -19.71 -11.87 3.30
CA GLY A 215 -20.60 -13.01 3.06
C GLY A 215 -20.74 -13.40 1.59
N ILE A 216 -19.77 -13.06 0.73
CA ILE A 216 -19.73 -13.53 -0.66
C ILE A 216 -18.78 -14.74 -0.74
N ALA A 217 -19.35 -15.95 -0.85
CA ALA A 217 -18.59 -17.20 -0.83
C ALA A 217 -17.74 -17.46 -2.10
N SER A 218 -18.14 -16.94 -3.25
CA SER A 218 -17.49 -17.25 -4.53
C SER A 218 -16.25 -16.39 -4.75
N ASN A 219 -15.09 -17.06 -4.84
CA ASN A 219 -13.80 -16.43 -5.15
C ASN A 219 -13.85 -15.62 -6.45
N SER A 220 -14.45 -16.17 -7.51
CA SER A 220 -14.54 -15.49 -8.81
C SER A 220 -15.36 -14.21 -8.75
N THR A 221 -16.47 -14.22 -8.01
CA THR A 221 -17.28 -13.01 -7.81
C THR A 221 -16.57 -11.98 -6.93
N ALA A 222 -15.82 -12.42 -5.92
CA ALA A 222 -15.02 -11.53 -5.07
C ALA A 222 -13.91 -10.84 -5.88
N PHE A 223 -13.22 -11.57 -6.76
CA PHE A 223 -12.25 -10.99 -7.69
C PHE A 223 -12.90 -10.02 -8.68
N ALA A 224 -14.06 -10.35 -9.25
CA ALA A 224 -14.77 -9.46 -10.16
C ALA A 224 -15.21 -8.14 -9.48
N LEU A 225 -15.70 -8.21 -8.24
CA LEU A 225 -16.03 -7.02 -7.45
C LEU A 225 -14.78 -6.22 -7.07
N SER A 226 -13.64 -6.87 -6.84
CA SER A 226 -12.38 -6.16 -6.62
C SER A 226 -11.90 -5.39 -7.87
N LEU A 227 -12.19 -5.88 -9.08
CA LEU A 227 -11.90 -5.16 -10.32
C LEU A 227 -12.68 -3.83 -10.39
N VAL A 228 -13.94 -3.84 -9.95
CA VAL A 228 -14.75 -2.63 -9.82
C VAL A 228 -14.09 -1.64 -8.86
N THR A 229 -13.64 -2.10 -7.69
CA THR A 229 -12.96 -1.23 -6.71
C THR A 229 -11.68 -0.57 -7.28
N SER A 230 -10.88 -1.31 -8.05
CA SER A 230 -9.71 -0.76 -8.74
C SER A 230 -10.08 0.22 -9.85
N GLY A 231 -11.15 -0.04 -10.59
CA GLY A 231 -11.68 0.89 -11.60
C GLY A 231 -12.15 2.21 -10.99
N LEU A 232 -12.84 2.16 -9.85
CA LEU A 232 -13.24 3.35 -9.09
C LEU A 232 -12.04 4.18 -8.64
N ASN A 233 -10.96 3.53 -8.20
CA ASN A 233 -9.72 4.22 -7.84
C ASN A 233 -9.11 4.97 -9.04
N ALA A 234 -9.08 4.33 -10.23
CA ALA A 234 -8.59 4.95 -11.45
C ALA A 234 -9.43 6.17 -11.86
N VAL A 235 -10.76 6.04 -11.83
CA VAL A 235 -11.67 7.16 -12.13
C VAL A 235 -11.50 8.30 -11.12
N GLY A 236 -11.42 7.99 -9.82
CA GLY A 236 -11.20 9.00 -8.78
C GLY A 236 -9.87 9.73 -8.92
N THR A 237 -8.83 9.05 -9.42
CA THR A 237 -7.53 9.66 -9.73
C THR A 237 -7.64 10.66 -10.88
N ILE A 238 -8.40 10.35 -11.94
CA ILE A 238 -8.66 11.29 -13.05
C ILE A 238 -9.42 12.52 -12.55
N VAL A 239 -10.46 12.30 -11.72
CA VAL A 239 -11.21 13.38 -11.08
C VAL A 239 -10.29 14.28 -10.24
N SER A 240 -9.30 13.69 -9.55
CA SER A 240 -8.30 14.47 -8.81
C SER A 240 -7.58 15.51 -9.67
N MET A 241 -7.14 15.11 -10.86
CA MET A 241 -6.36 15.98 -11.75
C MET A 241 -7.12 17.26 -12.11
N VAL A 242 -8.45 17.18 -12.23
CA VAL A 242 -9.30 18.35 -12.51
C VAL A 242 -9.58 19.17 -11.25
N LEU A 243 -9.70 18.53 -10.08
CA LEU A 243 -10.10 19.18 -8.83
C LEU A 243 -8.93 19.84 -8.08
N ILE A 244 -7.71 19.34 -8.23
CA ILE A 244 -6.55 19.76 -7.44
C ILE A 244 -6.22 21.26 -7.62
N ASP A 245 -6.36 21.77 -8.83
CA ASP A 245 -6.14 23.19 -9.13
C ASP A 245 -7.35 24.06 -8.83
N ARG A 246 -8.56 23.49 -8.87
CA ARG A 246 -9.79 24.23 -8.59
C ARG A 246 -10.02 24.45 -7.09
N PHE A 247 -9.91 23.41 -6.27
CA PHE A 247 -10.26 23.46 -4.84
C PHE A 247 -9.07 23.78 -3.92
N GLY A 248 -7.85 23.54 -4.37
CA GLY A 248 -6.65 23.67 -3.55
C GLY A 248 -6.29 22.38 -2.82
N ARG A 249 -5.01 22.26 -2.45
CA ARG A 249 -4.40 21.00 -1.99
C ARG A 249 -4.91 20.64 -0.59
N ARG A 250 -4.85 21.61 0.33
CA ARG A 250 -5.22 21.40 1.75
C ARG A 250 -6.70 21.06 1.89
N LYS A 251 -7.58 21.83 1.23
CA LYS A 251 -9.03 21.61 1.31
C LYS A 251 -9.43 20.25 0.76
N LEU A 252 -8.83 19.83 -0.36
CA LEU A 252 -9.15 18.56 -1.00
C LEU A 252 -8.76 17.36 -0.12
N MET A 253 -7.60 17.40 0.54
CA MET A 253 -7.21 16.37 1.51
C MET A 253 -8.14 16.31 2.71
N LEU A 254 -8.55 17.45 3.28
CA LEU A 254 -9.45 17.49 4.44
C LEU A 254 -10.85 16.95 4.11
N ILE A 255 -11.41 17.34 2.94
CA ILE A 255 -12.71 16.83 2.47
C ILE A 255 -12.64 15.30 2.25
N SER A 256 -11.56 14.83 1.64
CA SER A 256 -11.32 13.41 1.41
C SER A 256 -11.27 12.62 2.73
N LEU A 257 -10.56 13.13 3.76
CA LEU A 257 -10.48 12.49 5.07
C LEU A 257 -11.82 12.43 5.80
N ILE A 258 -12.69 13.44 5.65
CA ILE A 258 -14.05 13.37 6.18
C ILE A 258 -14.84 12.24 5.51
N GLY A 259 -14.80 12.15 4.18
CA GLY A 259 -15.46 11.08 3.43
C GLY A 259 -14.94 9.69 3.80
N ILE A 260 -13.63 9.56 3.97
CA ILE A 260 -12.97 8.35 4.46
C ILE A 260 -13.46 7.98 5.86
N PHE A 261 -13.43 8.91 6.81
CA PHE A 261 -13.85 8.67 8.19
C PHE A 261 -15.29 8.17 8.25
N VAL A 262 -16.21 8.86 7.56
CA VAL A 262 -17.62 8.46 7.48
C VAL A 262 -17.75 7.07 6.87
N SER A 263 -17.02 6.77 5.80
CA SER A 263 -17.09 5.47 5.13
C SER A 263 -16.56 4.34 6.02
N LEU A 264 -15.44 4.55 6.73
CA LEU A 264 -14.86 3.56 7.63
C LEU A 264 -15.73 3.28 8.86
N VAL A 265 -16.33 4.32 9.45
CA VAL A 265 -17.32 4.15 10.54
C VAL A 265 -18.54 3.38 10.03
N THR A 266 -19.06 3.73 8.86
CA THR A 266 -20.23 3.04 8.27
C THR A 266 -19.91 1.58 7.94
N LEU A 267 -18.71 1.27 7.44
CA LEU A 267 -18.24 -0.10 7.24
C LEU A 267 -18.19 -0.87 8.56
N SER A 268 -17.59 -0.28 9.60
CA SER A 268 -17.51 -0.91 10.93
C SER A 268 -18.91 -1.24 11.48
N VAL A 269 -19.85 -0.30 11.40
CA VAL A 269 -21.25 -0.53 11.81
C VAL A 269 -21.91 -1.63 10.98
N THR A 270 -21.68 -1.65 9.66
CA THR A 270 -22.25 -2.65 8.76
C THR A 270 -21.73 -4.05 9.09
N PHE A 271 -20.43 -4.21 9.33
CA PHE A 271 -19.85 -5.48 9.75
C PHE A 271 -20.33 -5.92 11.13
N ASN A 272 -20.52 -4.98 12.05
CA ASN A 272 -21.09 -5.29 13.36
C ASN A 272 -22.53 -5.82 13.25
N GLN A 273 -23.36 -5.15 12.43
CA GLN A 273 -24.72 -5.60 12.17
C GLN A 273 -24.74 -6.97 11.45
N ALA A 274 -23.84 -7.20 10.50
CA ALA A 274 -23.70 -8.48 9.83
C ALA A 274 -23.30 -9.60 10.81
N ALA A 275 -22.44 -9.32 11.79
CA ALA A 275 -22.05 -10.29 12.81
C ALA A 275 -23.20 -10.64 13.77
N HIS A 276 -24.01 -9.66 14.17
CA HIS A 276 -25.19 -9.89 15.03
C HIS A 276 -26.30 -10.68 14.35
N HIS A 277 -26.50 -10.50 13.06
CA HIS A 277 -27.51 -11.21 12.27
C HIS A 277 -26.95 -12.47 11.58
N ALA A 278 -25.76 -12.93 11.96
CA ALA A 278 -25.18 -14.15 11.42
C ALA A 278 -26.04 -15.36 11.79
N PRO A 279 -26.19 -16.34 10.88
CA PRO A 279 -27.01 -17.52 11.14
C PRO A 279 -26.48 -18.32 12.33
N SER A 280 -27.40 -18.90 13.11
CA SER A 280 -27.06 -19.80 14.20
C SER A 280 -26.57 -21.15 13.68
N LEU A 281 -25.93 -21.93 14.54
CA LEU A 281 -25.48 -23.27 14.18
C LEU A 281 -26.54 -24.33 14.50
N SER A 282 -26.64 -25.36 13.66
CA SER A 282 -27.49 -26.53 13.86
C SER A 282 -26.62 -27.72 14.22
N ILE A 283 -26.82 -28.28 15.42
CA ILE A 283 -26.08 -29.46 15.89
C ILE A 283 -26.38 -30.66 14.99
N GLN A 284 -27.64 -30.83 14.62
CA GLN A 284 -28.08 -31.96 13.79
C GLN A 284 -27.39 -31.94 12.43
N ASP A 285 -27.35 -30.76 11.79
CA ASP A 285 -26.69 -30.61 10.49
C ASP A 285 -25.18 -30.80 10.63
N SER A 286 -24.56 -30.26 11.68
CA SER A 286 -23.14 -30.48 11.98
C SER A 286 -22.77 -31.97 12.15
N LEU A 287 -23.54 -32.72 12.94
CA LEU A 287 -23.29 -34.14 13.19
C LEU A 287 -23.58 -35.02 11.97
N SER A 288 -24.45 -34.58 11.06
CA SER A 288 -24.78 -35.32 9.83
C SER A 288 -23.57 -35.54 8.91
N PHE A 289 -22.54 -34.68 8.98
CA PHE A 289 -21.29 -34.84 8.25
C PHE A 289 -20.29 -35.80 8.91
N GLY A 290 -20.61 -36.32 10.10
CA GLY A 290 -19.78 -37.22 10.89
C GLY A 290 -18.92 -36.48 11.91
N GLY A 291 -18.74 -37.11 13.09
CA GLY A 291 -18.06 -36.51 14.24
C GLY A 291 -16.65 -35.97 13.96
N ASN A 292 -15.90 -36.63 13.06
CA ASN A 292 -14.55 -36.23 12.67
C ASN A 292 -14.51 -35.03 11.71
N SER A 293 -15.62 -34.71 11.03
CA SER A 293 -15.71 -33.58 10.10
C SER A 293 -16.26 -32.31 10.76
N THR A 294 -16.87 -32.44 11.93
CA THR A 294 -17.30 -31.32 12.78
C THR A 294 -16.13 -30.57 13.40
N CYS A 295 -16.28 -29.26 13.56
CA CYS A 295 -15.28 -28.43 14.24
C CYS A 295 -15.12 -28.85 15.71
N LYS A 296 -13.90 -29.21 16.13
CA LYS A 296 -13.61 -29.67 17.51
C LYS A 296 -13.83 -28.58 18.58
N ALA A 297 -13.59 -27.32 18.23
CA ALA A 297 -13.83 -26.19 19.15
C ALA A 297 -15.33 -26.00 19.44
N TYR A 298 -16.19 -26.23 18.44
CA TYR A 298 -17.64 -26.13 18.57
C TYR A 298 -18.21 -27.25 19.46
N THR A 299 -17.77 -28.49 19.26
CA THR A 299 -18.31 -29.66 20.00
C THR A 299 -17.81 -29.74 21.43
N THR A 300 -16.66 -29.14 21.75
CA THR A 300 -16.11 -29.11 23.12
C THR A 300 -16.56 -27.88 23.93
N ALA A 301 -17.23 -26.91 23.31
CA ALA A 301 -17.67 -25.69 23.97
C ALA A 301 -18.86 -25.93 24.92
N PRO A 302 -18.83 -25.40 26.16
CA PRO A 302 -19.91 -25.61 27.14
C PRO A 302 -21.26 -25.00 26.69
N ASN A 303 -21.24 -23.91 25.91
CA ASN A 303 -22.43 -23.21 25.42
C ASN A 303 -22.61 -23.29 23.89
N HIS A 304 -22.35 -24.45 23.29
CA HIS A 304 -22.46 -24.69 21.85
C HIS A 304 -23.80 -24.22 21.21
N LEU A 305 -24.94 -24.27 21.92
CA LEU A 305 -26.24 -23.78 21.41
C LEU A 305 -26.31 -22.27 21.16
N SER A 306 -25.45 -21.48 21.81
CA SER A 306 -25.38 -20.03 21.62
C SER A 306 -24.48 -19.62 20.44
N TRP A 307 -23.83 -20.60 19.80
CA TRP A 307 -22.86 -20.30 18.76
C TRP A 307 -23.53 -19.88 17.45
N ASN A 308 -22.91 -18.89 16.81
CA ASN A 308 -23.26 -18.46 15.47
C ASN A 308 -22.12 -18.76 14.48
N CYS A 309 -22.41 -18.56 13.20
CA CYS A 309 -21.43 -18.74 12.13
C CYS A 309 -20.13 -17.94 12.39
N MET A 310 -20.19 -16.72 12.92
CA MET A 310 -19.00 -15.89 13.14
C MET A 310 -18.06 -16.50 14.19
N GLN A 311 -18.61 -17.06 15.27
CA GLN A 311 -17.83 -17.76 16.30
C GLN A 311 -17.21 -19.07 15.77
N CYS A 312 -17.91 -19.79 14.89
CA CYS A 312 -17.34 -20.93 14.20
C CYS A 312 -16.10 -20.53 13.36
N LEU A 313 -16.21 -19.47 12.56
CA LEU A 313 -15.11 -19.00 11.71
C LEU A 313 -13.92 -18.45 12.51
N HIS A 314 -14.16 -17.91 13.71
CA HIS A 314 -13.11 -17.39 14.58
C HIS A 314 -12.13 -18.48 15.08
N GLU A 315 -12.60 -19.72 15.24
CA GLU A 315 -11.79 -20.87 15.67
C GLU A 315 -11.10 -21.60 14.49
N ASP A 316 -10.81 -20.89 13.40
CA ASP A 316 -10.21 -21.40 12.17
C ASP A 316 -11.00 -22.59 11.55
N CYS A 317 -12.30 -22.67 11.84
CA CYS A 317 -13.25 -23.62 11.24
C CYS A 317 -14.03 -22.97 10.08
N ALA A 318 -14.88 -23.75 9.41
CA ALA A 318 -15.66 -23.29 8.26
C ALA A 318 -17.16 -23.53 8.48
N PHE A 319 -17.98 -22.68 7.86
CA PHE A 319 -19.44 -22.77 7.91
C PHE A 319 -19.99 -23.32 6.60
N CYS A 320 -20.75 -24.40 6.67
CA CYS A 320 -21.50 -24.95 5.56
C CYS A 320 -22.96 -24.51 5.71
N ALA A 321 -23.42 -23.67 4.79
CA ALA A 321 -24.77 -23.11 4.87
C ALA A 321 -25.84 -24.16 4.50
N ASN A 322 -27.09 -23.89 4.89
CA ASN A 322 -28.21 -24.78 4.57
C ASN A 322 -28.47 -24.80 3.05
N SER A 323 -28.80 -25.98 2.50
CA SER A 323 -29.03 -26.17 1.05
C SER A 323 -30.26 -25.42 0.53
N GLN A 324 -31.24 -25.12 1.39
CA GLN A 324 -32.45 -24.39 0.99
C GLN A 324 -32.25 -22.87 1.00
N ASN A 325 -31.55 -22.35 2.01
CA ASN A 325 -31.36 -20.93 2.18
C ASN A 325 -30.12 -20.65 3.05
N GLU A 326 -29.21 -19.83 2.53
CA GLU A 326 -27.93 -19.52 3.18
C GLU A 326 -28.08 -18.80 4.53
N PHE A 327 -29.23 -18.18 4.80
CA PHE A 327 -29.51 -17.46 6.05
C PHE A 327 -30.12 -18.34 7.16
N LEU A 328 -30.42 -19.61 6.87
CA LEU A 328 -30.92 -20.55 7.87
C LEU A 328 -29.77 -21.17 8.68
N PRO A 329 -30.08 -21.81 9.83
CA PRO A 329 -29.07 -22.50 10.60
C PRO A 329 -28.31 -23.53 9.76
N GLY A 330 -26.99 -23.56 9.92
CA GLY A 330 -26.09 -24.41 9.15
C GLY A 330 -25.08 -25.16 10.02
N ALA A 331 -24.15 -25.86 9.37
CA ALA A 331 -23.17 -26.71 10.02
C ALA A 331 -21.81 -26.02 10.22
N CYS A 332 -21.22 -26.17 11.40
CA CYS A 332 -19.82 -25.79 11.67
C CYS A 332 -18.90 -27.00 11.49
N LEU A 333 -17.98 -26.92 10.53
CA LEU A 333 -17.14 -28.02 10.05
C LEU A 333 -15.66 -27.66 10.12
N ALA A 334 -14.78 -28.65 10.18
CA ALA A 334 -13.34 -28.44 10.11
C ALA A 334 -12.94 -27.91 8.72
N ALA A 335 -11.99 -26.97 8.68
CA ALA A 335 -11.59 -26.25 7.46
C ALA A 335 -10.68 -27.08 6.53
N GLU A 336 -11.10 -28.29 6.15
CA GLU A 336 -10.35 -29.17 5.25
C GLU A 336 -10.95 -29.21 3.84
N LYS A 337 -10.10 -29.42 2.82
CA LYS A 337 -10.53 -29.47 1.41
C LYS A 337 -11.50 -30.61 1.12
N ASN A 338 -11.32 -31.77 1.75
CA ASN A 338 -12.20 -32.93 1.56
C ASN A 338 -13.61 -32.65 2.09
N ILE A 339 -13.70 -32.01 3.26
CA ILE A 339 -14.95 -31.64 3.92
C ILE A 339 -15.68 -30.56 3.12
N ARG A 340 -14.93 -29.60 2.54
CA ARG A 340 -15.50 -28.63 1.59
C ARG A 340 -16.18 -29.31 0.40
N GLY A 341 -15.56 -30.35 -0.16
CA GLY A 341 -16.15 -31.15 -1.23
C GLY A 341 -17.47 -31.80 -0.82
N MET A 342 -17.55 -32.33 0.41
CA MET A 342 -18.77 -32.94 0.96
C MET A 342 -19.91 -31.93 1.13
N CYS A 343 -19.61 -30.72 1.64
CA CYS A 343 -20.59 -29.64 1.74
C CYS A 343 -21.13 -29.25 0.36
N CYS A 344 -20.25 -29.01 -0.61
CA CYS A 344 -20.65 -28.63 -1.96
C CYS A 344 -21.42 -29.75 -2.69
N ALA A 345 -21.15 -31.03 -2.39
CA ALA A 345 -21.88 -32.16 -2.96
C ALA A 345 -23.36 -32.21 -2.52
N GLN A 346 -23.70 -31.59 -1.39
CA GLN A 346 -25.09 -31.46 -0.92
C GLN A 346 -25.79 -30.18 -1.43
N ASN A 347 -25.22 -29.51 -2.46
CA ASN A 347 -25.65 -28.18 -2.95
C ASN A 347 -25.59 -27.07 -1.89
N CYS A 348 -24.78 -27.25 -0.84
CA CYS A 348 -24.57 -26.24 0.19
C CYS A 348 -23.42 -25.30 -0.20
N VAL A 349 -23.52 -24.04 0.25
CA VAL A 349 -22.47 -23.03 0.03
C VAL A 349 -21.48 -23.04 1.17
N TRP A 350 -20.19 -23.06 0.82
CA TRP A 350 -19.08 -23.12 1.77
C TRP A 350 -18.54 -21.72 2.08
N PHE A 351 -18.56 -21.37 3.36
CA PHE A 351 -18.06 -20.11 3.89
C PHE A 351 -16.83 -20.35 4.77
N SER A 352 -15.71 -19.71 4.44
CA SER A 352 -14.44 -19.88 5.15
C SER A 352 -13.84 -18.60 5.71
N GLN A 353 -14.39 -17.44 5.37
CA GLN A 353 -13.82 -16.15 5.73
C GLN A 353 -14.89 -15.23 6.34
N GLY A 354 -16.11 -15.22 5.80
CA GLY A 354 -17.24 -14.48 6.36
C GLY A 354 -18.53 -15.29 6.33
N CYS A 355 -19.54 -14.83 7.05
CA CYS A 355 -20.86 -15.46 7.13
C CYS A 355 -21.85 -14.85 6.14
N PRO A 356 -22.84 -15.61 5.65
CA PRO A 356 -23.87 -15.07 4.76
C PRO A 356 -24.64 -13.96 5.48
N SER A 357 -24.73 -12.80 4.83
CA SER A 357 -25.45 -11.64 5.36
C SER A 357 -26.13 -10.88 4.23
N ARG A 358 -27.41 -10.53 4.41
CA ARG A 358 -28.16 -9.68 3.47
C ARG A 358 -27.59 -8.27 3.39
N ILE A 359 -26.95 -7.81 4.46
CA ILE A 359 -26.35 -6.48 4.57
C ILE A 359 -24.92 -6.48 3.98
N GLY A 360 -24.38 -7.65 3.64
CA GLY A 360 -23.03 -7.79 3.07
C GLY A 360 -22.77 -6.95 1.82
N ILE A 361 -23.75 -6.88 0.91
CA ILE A 361 -23.65 -6.09 -0.32
C ILE A 361 -23.47 -4.59 -0.02
N LEU A 362 -24.11 -4.09 1.04
CA LEU A 362 -23.94 -2.71 1.47
C LEU A 362 -22.49 -2.41 1.85
N ALA A 363 -21.78 -3.36 2.47
CA ALA A 363 -20.36 -3.20 2.79
C ALA A 363 -19.50 -3.04 1.52
N VAL A 364 -19.82 -3.76 0.44
CA VAL A 364 -19.11 -3.62 -0.86
C VAL A 364 -19.37 -2.24 -1.48
N VAL A 365 -20.60 -1.73 -1.40
CA VAL A 365 -20.95 -0.39 -1.90
C VAL A 365 -20.20 0.69 -1.11
N ILE A 366 -20.17 0.59 0.23
CA ILE A 366 -19.45 1.55 1.08
C ILE A 366 -17.94 1.45 0.85
N LEU A 367 -17.40 0.25 0.58
CA LEU A 367 -16.01 0.08 0.19
C LEU A 367 -15.68 0.86 -1.09
N GLY A 368 -16.58 0.86 -2.06
CA GLY A 368 -16.48 1.70 -3.26
C GLY A 368 -16.50 3.20 -2.92
N LEU A 369 -17.40 3.64 -2.04
CA LEU A 369 -17.47 5.03 -1.58
C LEU A 369 -16.21 5.48 -0.83
N TYR A 370 -15.62 4.60 -0.02
CA TYR A 370 -14.34 4.83 0.64
C TYR A 370 -13.24 5.10 -0.39
N ILE A 371 -13.14 4.29 -1.44
CA ILE A 371 -12.13 4.43 -2.50
C ILE A 371 -12.35 5.72 -3.30
N ILE A 372 -13.59 6.03 -3.66
CA ILE A 372 -13.94 7.28 -4.37
C ILE A 372 -13.63 8.50 -3.50
N SER A 373 -13.80 8.41 -2.18
CA SER A 373 -13.45 9.49 -1.26
C SER A 373 -11.94 9.65 -1.10
N TYR A 374 -11.20 8.53 -1.17
CA TYR A 374 -9.75 8.50 -1.03
C TYR A 374 -9.01 9.07 -2.25
N ALA A 375 -9.35 8.60 -3.46
CA ALA A 375 -8.55 8.83 -4.65
C ALA A 375 -8.37 10.32 -5.05
N PRO A 376 -9.41 11.18 -5.05
CA PRO A 376 -9.27 12.57 -5.45
C PRO A 376 -8.45 13.44 -4.51
N GLY A 377 -8.39 13.09 -3.22
CA GLY A 377 -7.75 13.91 -2.18
C GLY A 377 -6.47 13.29 -1.65
N ILE A 378 -6.56 12.52 -0.57
CA ILE A 378 -5.36 11.97 0.09
C ILE A 378 -4.60 10.96 -0.80
N GLY A 379 -5.22 10.45 -1.87
CA GLY A 379 -4.55 9.59 -2.83
C GLY A 379 -3.45 10.27 -3.66
N THR A 380 -3.74 11.43 -4.25
CA THR A 380 -2.83 12.10 -5.21
C THR A 380 -2.13 13.32 -4.61
N VAL A 381 -2.83 14.09 -3.78
CA VAL A 381 -2.37 15.39 -3.28
C VAL A 381 -1.08 15.29 -2.46
N PRO A 382 -0.84 14.26 -1.61
CA PRO A 382 0.42 14.15 -0.87
C PRO A 382 1.66 14.14 -1.77
N TRP A 383 1.62 13.47 -2.93
CA TRP A 383 2.74 13.44 -3.86
C TRP A 383 2.98 14.79 -4.54
N VAL A 384 1.92 15.52 -4.85
CA VAL A 384 1.99 16.87 -5.44
C VAL A 384 2.48 17.89 -4.41
N LEU A 385 1.93 17.86 -3.19
CA LEU A 385 2.38 18.75 -2.12
C LEU A 385 3.85 18.54 -1.78
N ASN A 386 4.31 17.28 -1.77
CA ASN A 386 5.68 16.94 -1.44
C ASN A 386 6.68 17.38 -2.53
N SER A 387 6.23 17.73 -3.74
CA SER A 387 7.08 18.39 -4.75
C SER A 387 7.02 19.92 -4.70
N GLU A 388 5.95 20.50 -4.13
CA GLU A 388 5.73 21.94 -3.99
C GLU A 388 6.32 22.53 -2.69
N ILE A 389 6.33 21.78 -1.59
CA ILE A 389 6.58 22.32 -0.24
C ILE A 389 8.06 22.55 0.10
N TYR A 390 8.97 21.86 -0.57
CA TYR A 390 10.40 21.98 -0.28
C TYR A 390 11.06 23.06 -1.13
N PRO A 391 11.99 23.83 -0.52
CA PRO A 391 12.94 24.65 -1.28
C PRO A 391 13.65 23.80 -2.33
N LEU A 392 13.93 24.41 -3.48
CA LEU A 392 14.50 23.73 -4.66
C LEU A 392 15.70 22.85 -4.31
N ARG A 393 16.60 23.40 -3.50
CA ARG A 393 17.83 22.77 -3.01
C ARG A 393 17.64 21.45 -2.26
N PHE A 394 16.59 21.35 -1.45
CA PHE A 394 16.35 20.20 -0.57
C PHE A 394 15.22 19.31 -1.06
N ARG A 395 14.62 19.61 -2.21
CA ARG A 395 13.44 18.90 -2.73
C ARG A 395 13.69 17.42 -2.97
N GLY A 396 14.83 17.05 -3.56
CA GLY A 396 15.17 15.65 -3.79
C GLY A 396 15.33 14.87 -2.47
N ILE A 397 16.01 15.46 -1.50
CA ILE A 397 16.26 14.85 -0.19
C ILE A 397 14.96 14.77 0.63
N GLY A 398 14.22 15.87 0.74
CA GLY A 398 12.94 15.93 1.46
C GLY A 398 11.89 15.02 0.83
N GLY A 399 11.81 15.02 -0.50
CA GLY A 399 10.98 14.09 -1.27
C GLY A 399 11.32 12.64 -0.97
N GLY A 400 12.61 12.29 -1.01
CA GLY A 400 13.11 10.96 -0.70
C GLY A 400 12.81 10.51 0.74
N ILE A 401 13.06 11.38 1.74
CA ILE A 401 12.74 11.09 3.14
C ILE A 401 11.25 10.82 3.32
N ALA A 402 10.38 11.70 2.81
CA ALA A 402 8.95 11.52 2.94
C ALA A 402 8.45 10.26 2.21
N ALA A 403 9.06 9.88 1.09
CA ALA A 403 8.80 8.62 0.42
C ALA A 403 9.21 7.40 1.27
N VAL A 404 10.36 7.43 1.96
CA VAL A 404 10.75 6.37 2.89
C VAL A 404 9.70 6.19 3.98
N PHE A 405 9.23 7.27 4.60
CA PHE A 405 8.16 7.21 5.59
C PHE A 405 6.83 6.66 5.02
N ASN A 406 6.50 7.01 3.77
CA ASN A 406 5.36 6.42 3.06
C ASN A 406 5.48 4.89 2.97
N TRP A 407 6.59 4.38 2.45
CA TRP A 407 6.79 2.94 2.28
C TRP A 407 6.87 2.20 3.62
N CYS A 408 7.49 2.79 4.65
CA CYS A 408 7.49 2.23 6.01
C CYS A 408 6.08 2.12 6.56
N ALA A 409 5.26 3.18 6.45
CA ALA A 409 3.88 3.15 6.91
C ALA A 409 3.06 2.11 6.12
N ASN A 410 3.25 2.01 4.79
CA ASN A 410 2.59 1.01 3.96
C ASN A 410 2.88 -0.43 4.42
N VAL A 411 4.14 -0.76 4.70
CA VAL A 411 4.54 -2.09 5.20
C VAL A 411 3.89 -2.38 6.55
N ILE A 412 3.96 -1.44 7.49
CA ILE A 412 3.35 -1.60 8.83
C ILE A 412 1.86 -1.89 8.72
N MET A 413 1.12 -1.13 7.89
CA MET A 413 -0.33 -1.29 7.74
C MET A 413 -0.69 -2.59 7.01
N SER A 414 0.04 -2.94 5.97
CA SER A 414 -0.23 -4.13 5.15
C SER A 414 0.03 -5.43 5.92
N GLU A 415 1.07 -5.48 6.75
CA GLU A 415 1.40 -6.65 7.56
C GLU A 415 0.48 -6.78 8.79
N SER A 416 0.11 -5.66 9.42
CA SER A 416 -0.73 -5.69 10.63
C SER A 416 -2.21 -6.01 10.36
N PHE A 417 -2.70 -5.86 9.12
CA PHE A 417 -4.13 -5.92 8.82
C PHE A 417 -4.82 -7.23 9.21
N LEU A 418 -4.36 -8.37 8.70
CA LEU A 418 -4.99 -9.65 9.00
C LEU A 418 -4.87 -10.01 10.49
N SER A 419 -3.79 -9.58 11.14
CA SER A 419 -3.59 -9.73 12.58
C SER A 419 -4.60 -8.91 13.38
N MET A 420 -4.86 -7.65 12.97
CA MET A 420 -5.94 -6.83 13.54
C MET A 420 -7.31 -7.48 13.31
N ILE A 421 -7.58 -8.03 12.12
CA ILE A 421 -8.86 -8.71 11.85
C ILE A 421 -9.04 -9.93 12.76
N LYS A 422 -7.99 -10.74 12.97
CA LYS A 422 -8.06 -11.92 13.84
C LYS A 422 -8.25 -11.56 15.32
N THR A 423 -7.72 -10.43 15.78
CA THR A 423 -7.72 -10.04 17.19
C THR A 423 -8.86 -9.09 17.57
N LEU A 424 -9.13 -8.09 16.74
CA LEU A 424 -10.13 -7.03 16.96
C LEU A 424 -11.43 -7.29 16.17
N GLY A 425 -11.45 -8.30 15.30
CA GLY A 425 -12.52 -8.52 14.34
C GLY A 425 -12.52 -7.50 13.20
N THR A 426 -13.39 -7.71 12.22
CA THR A 426 -13.64 -6.75 11.12
C THR A 426 -14.11 -5.40 11.65
N THR A 427 -15.08 -5.40 12.57
CA THR A 427 -15.61 -4.19 13.22
C THR A 427 -14.52 -3.35 13.87
N GLY A 428 -13.68 -3.95 14.73
CA GLY A 428 -12.63 -3.24 15.46
C GLY A 428 -11.50 -2.75 14.56
N THR A 429 -11.17 -3.50 13.50
CA THR A 429 -10.12 -3.10 12.55
C THR A 429 -10.51 -1.85 11.76
N PHE A 430 -11.71 -1.81 11.17
CA PHE A 430 -12.17 -0.63 10.43
C PHE A 430 -12.37 0.59 11.35
N LEU A 431 -12.78 0.38 12.61
CA LEU A 431 -12.87 1.46 13.60
C LEU A 431 -11.49 2.01 13.96
N THR A 432 -10.46 1.17 14.03
CA THR A 432 -9.08 1.58 14.26
C THR A 432 -8.58 2.46 13.10
N PHE A 433 -8.87 2.09 11.85
CA PHE A 433 -8.56 2.92 10.68
C PHE A 433 -9.33 4.24 10.67
N ALA A 434 -10.59 4.25 11.12
CA ALA A 434 -11.34 5.50 11.31
C ALA A 434 -10.64 6.40 12.36
N GLY A 435 -10.15 5.83 13.45
CA GLY A 435 -9.34 6.54 14.45
C GLY A 435 -8.07 7.15 13.86
N PHE A 436 -7.31 6.38 13.07
CA PHE A 436 -6.12 6.89 12.37
C PHE A 436 -6.46 7.99 11.36
N SER A 437 -7.58 7.87 10.65
CA SER A 437 -8.07 8.91 9.74
C SER A 437 -8.39 10.20 10.48
N LEU A 438 -9.02 10.12 11.66
CA LEU A 438 -9.30 11.30 12.49
C LEU A 438 -8.03 11.98 13.02
N ILE A 439 -7.05 11.19 13.49
CA ILE A 439 -5.74 11.72 13.90
C ILE A 439 -5.05 12.39 12.70
N GLY A 440 -5.09 11.75 11.53
CA GLY A 440 -4.56 12.29 10.30
C GLY A 440 -5.23 13.59 9.86
N PHE A 441 -6.55 13.70 10.03
CA PHE A 441 -7.30 14.93 9.78
C PHE A 441 -6.79 16.08 10.66
N VAL A 442 -6.65 15.83 11.97
CA VAL A 442 -6.12 16.84 12.90
C VAL A 442 -4.68 17.21 12.55
N ALA A 443 -3.82 16.23 12.27
CA ALA A 443 -2.43 16.47 11.90
C ALA A 443 -2.29 17.31 10.62
N ILE A 444 -3.05 16.97 9.57
CA ILE A 444 -3.04 17.74 8.32
C ILE A 444 -3.64 19.14 8.52
N TYR A 445 -4.70 19.25 9.30
CA TYR A 445 -5.28 20.55 9.62
C TYR A 445 -4.27 21.48 10.32
N LEU A 446 -3.45 20.94 11.23
CA LEU A 446 -2.49 21.72 12.02
C LEU A 446 -1.16 21.99 11.30
N LEU A 447 -0.63 21.01 10.57
CA LEU A 447 0.75 21.04 10.06
C LEU A 447 0.85 21.43 8.59
N VAL A 448 -0.22 21.26 7.80
CA VAL A 448 -0.15 21.41 6.35
C VAL A 448 -0.72 22.76 5.90
N PRO A 449 0.11 23.64 5.28
CA PRO A 449 -0.36 24.88 4.69
C PRO A 449 -1.04 24.67 3.34
N GLU A 450 -1.75 25.70 2.85
CA GLU A 450 -2.26 25.72 1.48
C GLU A 450 -1.16 26.22 0.53
N THR A 451 -0.88 25.45 -0.53
CA THR A 451 0.15 25.76 -1.54
C THR A 451 -0.44 26.24 -2.87
N LYS A 452 -1.77 26.20 -3.02
CA LYS A 452 -2.42 26.56 -4.28
C LYS A 452 -2.06 27.98 -4.73
N GLY A 453 -1.49 28.08 -5.94
CA GLY A 453 -1.23 29.35 -6.62
C GLY A 453 -0.08 30.16 -6.04
N LEU A 454 0.72 29.58 -5.13
CA LEU A 454 1.90 30.22 -4.58
C LEU A 454 3.14 29.83 -5.41
N GLN A 455 4.01 30.80 -5.66
CA GLN A 455 5.35 30.51 -6.18
C GLN A 455 6.24 29.89 -5.11
N PHE A 456 7.31 29.20 -5.51
CA PHE A 456 8.19 28.48 -4.59
C PHE A 456 8.78 29.37 -3.48
N GLU A 457 9.15 30.60 -3.82
CA GLU A 457 9.69 31.59 -2.87
C GLU A 457 8.64 32.05 -1.85
N GLU A 458 7.37 32.11 -2.27
CA GLU A 458 6.26 32.48 -1.39
C GLU A 458 5.94 31.34 -0.40
N VAL A 459 6.03 30.09 -0.84
CA VAL A 459 5.92 28.91 0.03
C VAL A 459 7.03 28.90 1.07
N GLU A 460 8.26 29.23 0.68
CA GLU A 460 9.38 29.36 1.62
C GLU A 460 9.16 30.49 2.63
N LYS A 461 8.75 31.68 2.18
CA LYS A 461 8.39 32.79 3.09
C LYS A 461 7.26 32.41 4.05
N LEU A 462 6.27 31.64 3.60
CA LEU A 462 5.17 31.14 4.42
C LEU A 462 5.69 30.16 5.49
N LEU A 463 6.59 29.26 5.12
CA LEU A 463 7.23 28.33 6.05
C LEU A 463 8.18 29.04 7.02
N GLN A 464 8.84 30.13 6.63
CA GLN A 464 9.68 30.97 7.51
C GLN A 464 8.85 31.68 8.59
N LYS A 465 7.77 32.36 8.19
CA LYS A 465 6.85 33.05 9.14
C LYS A 465 6.17 32.07 10.11
N GLY A 466 5.97 30.84 9.67
CA GLY A 466 5.36 29.77 10.46
C GLY A 466 3.86 29.72 10.24
N PHE A 467 3.36 28.52 9.93
CA PHE A 467 1.95 28.29 9.69
C PHE A 467 1.18 28.17 11.02
N ARG A 468 0.12 28.98 11.18
CA ARG A 468 -0.86 28.82 12.27
C ARG A 468 -2.25 28.62 11.67
N PRO A 469 -2.94 27.51 11.98
CA PRO A 469 -4.27 27.21 11.43
C PRO A 469 -5.38 28.06 12.06
N PHE A 470 -5.16 28.59 13.27
CA PHE A 470 -6.14 29.42 13.97
C PHE A 470 -5.97 30.91 13.62
N PRO A 471 -7.05 31.61 13.21
CA PRO A 471 -7.04 33.06 13.05
C PRO A 471 -7.15 33.73 14.42
N PHE A 472 -6.21 33.49 15.33
CA PHE A 472 -6.12 34.31 16.54
C PHE A 472 -5.36 35.59 16.21
N ASN A 473 -6.14 36.65 16.05
CA ASN A 473 -5.73 38.05 15.94
C ASN A 473 -5.18 38.53 14.58
N LYS A 474 -6.04 38.53 13.55
CA LYS A 474 -5.89 39.39 12.36
C LYS A 474 -5.75 40.89 12.68
N LYS A 475 -6.08 41.33 13.90
CA LYS A 475 -6.09 42.74 14.31
C LYS A 475 -4.74 43.34 14.70
N LYS A 476 -3.65 42.56 14.86
CA LYS A 476 -2.35 43.14 15.29
C LYS A 476 -1.32 43.32 14.17
N ASP A 477 -1.42 42.55 13.07
CA ASP A 477 -0.48 42.68 11.94
C ASP A 477 -0.94 43.71 10.90
N ASP A 478 -2.25 43.93 10.75
CA ASP A 478 -2.79 44.98 9.85
C ASP A 478 -2.54 46.41 10.38
N ASP A 479 -2.32 46.60 11.69
CA ASP A 479 -1.99 47.92 12.28
C ASP A 479 -0.50 48.25 12.16
N LYS A 480 0.39 47.25 12.25
CA LYS A 480 1.83 47.45 12.05
C LYS A 480 2.18 47.84 10.60
N GLY A 481 1.51 47.22 9.62
CA GLY A 481 1.65 47.58 8.20
C GLY A 481 1.08 48.96 7.86
N LYS A 482 0.17 49.52 8.68
CA LYS A 482 -0.39 50.87 8.49
C LYS A 482 0.39 51.97 9.21
N GLU A 483 1.11 51.65 10.28
CA GLU A 483 2.04 52.59 10.93
C GLU A 483 3.35 52.77 10.15
N GLU A 484 3.90 51.73 9.51
CA GLU A 484 5.10 51.87 8.67
C GLU A 484 4.86 52.70 7.40
N VAL A 485 3.68 52.62 6.79
CA VAL A 485 3.33 53.42 5.60
C VAL A 485 3.07 54.90 5.95
N LYS A 486 2.70 55.21 7.20
CA LYS A 486 2.53 56.60 7.66
C LYS A 486 3.83 57.31 8.02
N HIS A 487 4.94 56.58 8.19
CA HIS A 487 6.26 57.18 8.46
C HIS A 487 7.11 57.40 7.20
N ILE A 488 6.63 56.97 6.02
CA ILE A 488 7.32 57.10 4.73
C ILE A 488 6.55 58.02 3.74
N ALA A 489 5.43 58.61 4.18
CA ALA A 489 4.63 59.55 3.37
C ALA A 489 4.87 61.01 3.77
#